data_AF-A0AAD9N6J2-F1
#
_entry.id   AF-A0AAD9N6J2-F1
#
_cell.length_a   1.000
_cell.length_b   1.000
_cell.length_c   1.000
_cell.angle_alpha   90.00
_cell.angle_beta   90.00
_cell.angle_gamma   90.00
#
_symmetry.space_group_name_H-M   'P 1'
#
loop_
_entity.id
_entity.type
_entity.pdbx_description
1 polymer ?
#
loop_
_entity_poly.entity_id
_entity_poly.type
_entity_poly.pdbx_seq_one_letter_code
_entity_poly.pdbx_strand_id
1 'polypeptide(L)'
;MATKFGVWTHFNKILNKRLLTATTRTWDYTRNINTTDGLWELDMYWSLDPLLRVPAVADVMGKNRYQKINQYFHMNDNSDALPKTDPNYDPLFKVRPLLDLIKSRRHMHHNPGCEISIDEAMIKFNGRLEF
;
A
#
# COMPACT_ATOMS: atom_id res chain seq x y z
N MET A 1 -8.80 6.79 40.18
CA MET A 1 -7.46 7.25 39.77
C MET A 1 -7.18 6.68 38.39
N ALA A 2 -7.23 7.51 37.34
CA ALA A 2 -6.95 7.10 35.97
C ALA A 2 -5.85 8.02 35.42
N THR A 3 -4.65 7.49 35.34
CA THR A 3 -3.49 8.13 34.73
C THR A 3 -3.37 7.57 33.32
N LYS A 4 -3.72 8.37 32.31
CA LYS A 4 -3.40 8.12 30.89
C LYS A 4 -2.97 9.43 30.27
N PHE A 5 -2.14 9.32 29.24
CA PHE A 5 -1.59 10.36 28.35
C PHE A 5 -0.23 10.94 28.75
N GLY A 6 0.83 10.18 28.44
CA GLY A 6 2.20 10.64 28.58
C GLY A 6 3.20 10.02 27.59
N VAL A 7 2.85 9.69 26.34
CA VAL A 7 3.86 9.34 25.29
C VAL A 7 3.47 9.77 23.86
N TRP A 8 2.30 10.38 23.64
CA TRP A 8 1.82 10.73 22.28
C TRP A 8 2.20 12.15 21.80
N THR A 9 3.32 12.69 22.31
CA THR A 9 3.73 14.09 22.04
C THR A 9 4.91 14.27 21.08
N HIS A 10 5.54 13.21 20.54
CA HIS A 10 6.73 13.40 19.68
C HIS A 10 6.58 13.13 18.18
N PHE A 11 5.50 12.50 17.70
CA PHE A 11 5.28 12.29 16.25
C PHE A 11 4.33 13.31 15.60
N ASN A 12 3.68 14.16 16.41
CA ASN A 12 2.70 15.16 15.96
C ASN A 12 3.28 16.58 15.89
N LYS A 13 4.50 16.74 15.37
CA LYS A 13 5.07 18.07 15.09
C LYS A 13 5.15 18.43 13.60
N ILE A 14 4.87 17.51 12.68
CA ILE A 14 4.99 17.78 11.23
C ILE A 14 3.65 17.83 10.48
N LEU A 15 2.54 17.33 11.06
CA LEU A 15 1.25 17.36 10.36
C LEU A 15 0.18 18.05 11.20
N ASN A 16 -0.31 19.16 10.64
CA ASN A 16 -1.35 20.05 11.18
C ASN A 16 -2.56 19.27 11.72
N LYS A 17 -2.88 19.48 13.01
CA LYS A 17 -3.97 18.82 13.77
C LYS A 17 -5.41 19.16 13.32
N ARG A 18 -5.61 19.78 12.15
CA ARG A 18 -6.96 20.06 11.59
C ARG A 18 -7.48 19.02 10.61
N LEU A 19 -6.66 18.04 10.21
CA LEU A 19 -6.99 17.10 9.12
C LEU A 19 -7.55 15.73 9.55
N LEU A 20 -7.67 15.46 10.86
CA LEU A 20 -7.92 14.11 11.37
C LEU A 20 -9.37 13.78 11.72
N THR A 21 -10.31 14.74 11.67
CA THR A 21 -11.74 14.46 11.93
C THR A 21 -12.61 14.42 10.68
N ALA A 22 -12.11 14.89 9.52
CA ALA A 22 -12.86 14.85 8.26
C ALA A 22 -12.52 13.63 7.39
N THR A 23 -11.38 12.98 7.63
CA THR A 23 -10.84 11.94 6.76
C THR A 23 -11.31 10.53 7.12
N THR A 24 -11.65 10.26 8.39
CA THR A 24 -12.03 8.90 8.82
C THR A 24 -13.38 8.42 8.27
N ARG A 25 -14.25 9.32 7.78
CA ARG A 25 -15.51 8.93 7.12
C ARG A 25 -15.38 8.60 5.63
N THR A 26 -14.31 9.04 4.97
CA THR A 26 -14.08 8.77 3.55
C THR A 26 -13.18 7.56 3.31
N TRP A 27 -12.30 7.21 4.27
CA TRP A 27 -11.38 6.07 4.17
C TRP A 27 -12.08 4.69 4.15
N ASP A 28 -13.25 4.55 4.77
CA ASP A 28 -13.99 3.28 4.76
C ASP A 28 -14.84 3.09 3.49
N TYR A 29 -15.10 4.16 2.71
CA TYR A 29 -15.79 4.04 1.42
C TYR A 29 -14.86 3.46 0.33
N THR A 30 -13.57 3.80 0.38
CA THR A 30 -12.57 3.39 -0.63
C THR A 30 -12.11 1.93 -0.54
N ARG A 31 -12.39 1.20 0.55
CA ARG A 31 -11.82 -0.15 0.75
C ARG A 31 -12.67 -1.28 0.15
N ASN A 32 -13.94 -1.05 -0.14
CA ASN A 32 -14.90 -2.09 -0.59
C ASN A 32 -15.27 -2.05 -2.09
N ILE A 33 -14.59 -1.23 -2.92
CA ILE A 33 -14.98 -0.99 -4.31
C ILE A 33 -14.16 -1.76 -5.37
N ASN A 34 -13.22 -2.62 -4.97
CA ASN A 34 -12.32 -3.34 -5.90
C ASN A 34 -12.96 -4.56 -6.59
N THR A 35 -14.25 -4.49 -6.88
CA THR A 35 -14.98 -5.42 -7.74
C THR A 35 -15.25 -4.72 -9.06
N THR A 36 -14.48 -5.11 -10.08
CA THR A 36 -14.74 -4.97 -11.53
C THR A 36 -14.72 -3.61 -12.21
N ASP A 37 -14.60 -2.47 -11.53
CA ASP A 37 -14.81 -1.17 -12.22
C ASP A 37 -13.62 -0.16 -12.16
N GLY A 38 -12.41 -0.56 -11.74
CA GLY A 38 -11.33 0.34 -11.29
C GLY A 38 -10.64 1.33 -12.26
N LEU A 39 -11.08 1.53 -13.51
CA LEU A 39 -10.46 2.52 -14.42
C LEU A 39 -10.95 3.95 -14.16
N TRP A 40 -12.22 4.11 -13.76
CA TRP A 40 -12.77 5.45 -13.47
C TRP A 40 -12.18 6.07 -12.21
N GLU A 41 -11.67 5.25 -11.26
CA GLU A 41 -11.12 5.74 -9.99
C GLU A 41 -9.69 6.27 -10.11
N LEU A 42 -8.86 5.65 -10.95
CA LEU A 42 -7.50 6.17 -11.17
C LEU A 42 -7.52 7.51 -11.93
N ASP A 43 -8.44 7.65 -12.86
CA ASP A 43 -8.61 8.86 -13.65
C ASP A 43 -9.06 10.05 -12.77
N MET A 44 -9.82 9.79 -11.70
CA MET A 44 -10.27 10.79 -10.75
C MET A 44 -9.11 11.53 -10.07
N TYR A 45 -7.96 10.88 -9.88
CA TYR A 45 -6.80 11.53 -9.24
C TYR A 45 -6.36 12.79 -10.00
N TRP A 46 -6.48 12.78 -11.34
CA TRP A 46 -6.17 13.93 -12.21
C TRP A 46 -7.41 14.70 -12.68
N SER A 47 -8.56 14.49 -12.03
CA SER A 47 -9.78 15.23 -12.35
C SER A 47 -9.57 16.74 -12.25
N LEU A 48 -10.36 17.48 -13.03
CA LEU A 48 -10.51 18.93 -12.89
C LEU A 48 -11.44 19.29 -11.71
N ASP A 49 -12.30 18.35 -11.29
CA ASP A 49 -13.15 18.51 -10.12
C ASP A 49 -12.30 18.40 -8.82
N PRO A 50 -12.21 19.47 -8.01
CA PRO A 50 -11.44 19.47 -6.78
C PRO A 50 -11.91 18.45 -5.73
N LEU A 51 -13.16 17.98 -5.78
CA LEU A 51 -13.67 16.96 -4.86
C LEU A 51 -13.11 15.57 -5.15
N LEU A 52 -12.73 15.31 -6.40
CA LEU A 52 -12.24 14.02 -6.86
C LEU A 52 -10.72 14.00 -7.06
N ARG A 53 -10.15 15.17 -7.40
CA ARG A 53 -8.71 15.33 -7.61
C ARG A 53 -7.93 15.01 -6.34
N VAL A 54 -6.78 14.35 -6.51
CA VAL A 54 -5.81 14.12 -5.44
C VAL A 54 -4.56 14.98 -5.75
N PRO A 55 -4.43 16.20 -5.17
CA PRO A 55 -3.33 17.11 -5.48
C PRO A 55 -1.95 16.49 -5.24
N ALA A 56 -1.81 15.69 -4.17
CA ALA A 56 -0.57 15.01 -3.82
C ALA A 56 -0.02 14.08 -4.91
N VAL A 57 -0.87 13.60 -5.82
CA VAL A 57 -0.46 12.78 -6.97
C VAL A 57 -0.41 13.63 -8.23
N ALA A 58 -1.47 14.40 -8.48
CA ALA A 58 -1.65 15.08 -9.75
C ALA A 58 -0.74 16.28 -9.98
N ASP A 59 -0.24 16.90 -8.91
CA ASP A 59 0.71 18.01 -9.00
C ASP A 59 2.16 17.52 -9.12
N VAL A 60 2.44 16.27 -8.72
CA VAL A 60 3.78 15.66 -8.75
C VAL A 60 4.08 15.05 -10.12
N MET A 61 3.12 14.38 -10.74
CA MET A 61 3.31 13.74 -12.03
C MET A 61 2.03 13.68 -12.86
N GLY A 62 2.16 13.83 -14.19
CA GLY A 62 1.04 13.67 -15.10
C GLY A 62 0.56 12.22 -15.19
N LYS A 63 -0.75 12.04 -15.42
CA LYS A 63 -1.44 10.74 -15.55
C LYS A 63 -0.71 9.75 -16.45
N ASN A 64 -0.36 10.17 -17.67
CA ASN A 64 0.30 9.30 -18.65
C ASN A 64 1.66 8.79 -18.15
N ARG A 65 2.41 9.62 -17.42
CA ARG A 65 3.69 9.23 -16.84
C ARG A 65 3.48 8.21 -15.72
N TYR A 66 2.50 8.44 -14.85
CA TYR A 66 2.16 7.51 -13.78
C TYR A 66 1.75 6.14 -14.33
N GLN A 67 0.86 6.10 -15.33
CA GLN A 67 0.43 4.86 -15.96
C GLN A 67 1.60 4.09 -16.59
N LYS A 68 2.50 4.79 -17.30
CA LYS A 68 3.71 4.16 -17.86
C LYS A 68 4.62 3.58 -16.77
N ILE A 69 4.86 4.31 -15.68
CA ILE A 69 5.68 3.79 -14.58
C ILE A 69 5.06 2.54 -13.98
N ASN A 70 3.75 2.55 -13.71
CA ASN A 70 3.05 1.38 -13.16
C ASN A 70 3.08 0.17 -14.10
N GLN A 71 3.04 0.38 -15.41
CA GLN A 71 3.12 -0.70 -16.40
C GLN A 71 4.48 -1.44 -16.36
N TYR A 72 5.56 -0.71 -16.11
CA TYR A 72 6.93 -1.24 -16.12
C TYR A 72 7.55 -1.33 -14.73
N PHE A 73 6.71 -1.32 -13.69
CA PHE A 73 7.19 -1.38 -12.32
C PHE A 73 7.65 -2.81 -11.98
N HIS A 74 8.95 -2.97 -11.77
CA HIS A 74 9.59 -4.24 -11.41
C HIS A 74 10.39 -4.07 -10.13
N MET A 75 10.27 -5.03 -9.21
CA MET A 75 11.01 -5.02 -7.94
C MET A 75 12.18 -6.01 -7.91
N ASN A 76 12.31 -6.84 -8.94
CA ASN A 76 13.39 -7.82 -9.09
C ASN A 76 13.79 -7.95 -10.56
N ASP A 77 15.02 -8.39 -10.83
CA ASP A 77 15.51 -8.61 -12.20
C ASP A 77 14.95 -9.94 -12.75
N ASN A 78 14.28 -9.87 -13.88
CA ASN A 78 13.70 -11.06 -14.52
C ASN A 78 14.77 -11.96 -15.16
N SER A 79 16.01 -11.49 -15.36
CA SER A 79 17.11 -12.35 -15.86
C SER A 79 17.44 -13.50 -14.92
N ASP A 80 17.22 -13.27 -13.62
CA ASP A 80 17.57 -14.22 -12.56
C ASP A 80 16.39 -15.14 -12.20
N ALA A 81 15.27 -15.03 -12.92
CA ALA A 81 14.09 -15.84 -12.69
C ALA A 81 14.33 -17.28 -13.18
N LEU A 82 14.27 -18.23 -12.24
CA LEU A 82 14.40 -19.65 -12.55
C LEU A 82 13.14 -20.22 -13.23
N PRO A 83 13.28 -21.26 -14.06
CA PRO A 83 12.13 -21.96 -14.63
C PRO A 83 11.38 -22.74 -13.55
N LYS A 84 10.06 -22.95 -13.75
CA LYS A 84 9.19 -23.67 -12.81
C LYS A 84 9.62 -25.12 -12.51
N THR A 85 10.39 -25.71 -13.40
CA THR A 85 10.95 -27.07 -13.24
C THR A 85 12.15 -27.10 -12.31
N ASP A 86 12.75 -25.95 -11.99
CA ASP A 86 13.88 -25.87 -11.08
C ASP A 86 13.41 -26.10 -9.63
N PRO A 87 14.09 -26.96 -8.84
CA PRO A 87 13.78 -27.15 -7.43
C PRO A 87 13.84 -25.87 -6.59
N ASN A 88 14.56 -24.85 -7.03
CA ASN A 88 14.72 -23.57 -6.34
C ASN A 88 13.78 -22.48 -6.90
N TYR A 89 12.81 -22.84 -7.75
CA TYR A 89 11.83 -21.90 -8.25
C TYR A 89 11.04 -21.25 -7.11
N ASP A 90 11.02 -19.92 -7.09
CA ASP A 90 10.23 -19.13 -6.15
C ASP A 90 9.03 -18.48 -6.86
N PRO A 91 7.78 -18.88 -6.57
CA PRO A 91 6.58 -18.25 -7.14
C PRO A 91 6.48 -16.74 -6.87
N LEU A 92 7.06 -16.26 -5.77
CA LEU A 92 7.04 -14.85 -5.36
C LEU A 92 8.32 -14.09 -5.76
N PHE A 93 9.17 -14.68 -6.60
CA PHE A 93 10.46 -14.11 -7.00
C PHE A 93 10.39 -12.63 -7.38
N LYS A 94 9.37 -12.23 -8.15
CA LYS A 94 9.21 -10.84 -8.63
C LYS A 94 9.03 -9.79 -7.53
N VAL A 95 8.48 -10.18 -6.38
CA VAL A 95 8.22 -9.29 -5.24
C VAL A 95 9.09 -9.60 -4.02
N ARG A 96 9.90 -10.65 -4.09
CA ARG A 96 10.74 -11.14 -2.99
C ARG A 96 11.60 -10.04 -2.35
N PRO A 97 12.30 -9.17 -3.10
CA PRO A 97 13.13 -8.13 -2.48
C PRO A 97 12.34 -7.17 -1.60
N LEU A 98 11.10 -6.83 -1.98
CA LEU A 98 10.23 -5.98 -1.17
C LEU A 98 9.75 -6.71 0.09
N LEU A 99 9.34 -7.98 -0.03
CA LEU A 99 8.88 -8.77 1.12
C LEU A 99 9.99 -8.94 2.16
N ASP A 100 11.21 -9.21 1.71
CA ASP A 100 12.37 -9.36 2.58
C ASP A 100 12.74 -8.03 3.26
N LEU A 101 12.66 -6.92 2.52
CA LEU A 101 12.82 -5.58 3.08
C LEU A 101 11.80 -5.31 4.18
N ILE A 102 10.51 -5.56 3.94
CA ILE A 102 9.45 -5.35 4.95
C ILE A 102 9.70 -6.26 6.17
N LYS A 103 10.02 -7.53 5.94
CA LYS A 103 10.29 -8.50 6.99
C LYS A 103 11.49 -8.09 7.85
N SER A 104 12.54 -7.55 7.25
CA SER A 104 13.72 -7.06 7.97
C SER A 104 13.42 -5.82 8.82
N ARG A 105 12.55 -4.92 8.34
CA ARG A 105 12.28 -3.64 9.00
C ARG A 105 11.17 -3.66 10.03
N ARG A 106 10.28 -4.66 10.01
CA ARG A 106 9.11 -4.72 10.91
C ARG A 106 9.46 -4.52 12.39
N HIS A 107 10.57 -5.11 12.85
CA HIS A 107 11.00 -5.06 14.25
C HIS A 107 11.47 -3.67 14.70
N MET A 108 11.94 -2.84 13.76
CA MET A 108 12.36 -1.47 14.07
C MET A 108 11.16 -0.52 14.28
N HIS A 109 10.03 -0.83 13.64
CA HIS A 109 8.86 0.04 13.65
C HIS A 109 7.76 -0.43 14.58
N HIS A 110 7.77 -1.70 14.96
CA HIS A 110 6.74 -2.29 15.81
C HIS A 110 7.32 -3.33 16.76
N ASN A 111 7.08 -3.12 18.06
CA ASN A 111 7.31 -4.11 19.11
C ASN A 111 5.95 -4.63 19.59
N PRO A 112 5.60 -5.90 19.33
CA PRO A 112 4.29 -6.43 19.73
C PRO A 112 4.20 -6.53 21.27
N GLY A 113 2.96 -6.45 21.78
CA GLY A 113 2.66 -6.71 23.18
C GLY A 113 2.66 -8.21 23.51
N CYS A 114 2.18 -8.56 24.71
CA CYS A 114 2.10 -9.95 25.17
C CYS A 114 1.01 -10.75 24.44
N GLU A 115 -0.01 -10.06 23.93
CA GLU A 115 -1.14 -10.66 23.23
C GLU A 115 -1.01 -10.46 21.72
N ILE A 116 -0.85 -11.55 20.97
CA ILE A 116 -0.73 -11.55 19.51
C ILE A 116 -1.77 -12.52 18.95
N SER A 117 -2.55 -12.04 17.98
CA SER A 117 -3.42 -12.89 17.15
C SER A 117 -2.72 -13.19 15.82
N ILE A 118 -2.76 -14.45 15.40
CA ILE A 118 -2.27 -14.88 14.09
C ILE A 118 -3.49 -15.25 13.26
N ASP A 119 -3.63 -14.61 12.11
CA ASP A 119 -4.73 -14.84 11.17
C ASP A 119 -4.22 -14.67 9.74
N GLU A 120 -4.95 -15.23 8.78
CA GLU A 120 -4.66 -15.14 7.36
C GLU A 120 -5.44 -13.98 6.73
N ALA A 121 -4.75 -13.14 5.96
CA ALA A 121 -5.40 -12.07 5.20
C ALA A 121 -5.49 -12.47 3.73
N MET A 122 -6.71 -12.46 3.18
CA MET A 122 -6.93 -12.68 1.76
C MET A 122 -6.88 -11.36 0.99
N ILE A 123 -6.01 -11.29 -0.02
CA ILE A 123 -5.99 -10.20 -0.99
C ILE A 123 -6.69 -10.69 -2.25
N LYS A 124 -7.79 -10.04 -2.61
CA LYS A 124 -8.51 -10.38 -3.84
C LYS A 124 -7.64 -10.07 -5.05
N PHE A 125 -7.43 -11.07 -5.90
CA PHE A 125 -6.76 -10.92 -7.19
C PHE A 125 -7.53 -11.70 -8.26
N ASN A 126 -7.82 -11.04 -9.38
CA ASN A 126 -8.47 -11.65 -10.54
C ASN A 126 -7.48 -11.66 -11.71
N GLY A 127 -6.77 -12.78 -11.89
CA GLY A 127 -5.80 -12.97 -12.95
C GLY A 127 -5.16 -14.35 -12.88
N ARG A 128 -4.23 -14.64 -13.79
CA ARG A 128 -3.46 -15.89 -13.75
C ARG A 128 -2.34 -15.74 -12.73
N LEU A 129 -2.59 -16.23 -11.53
CA LEU A 129 -1.63 -16.29 -10.43
C LEU A 129 -1.44 -17.75 -10.07
N GLU A 130 -0.18 -18.16 -9.93
CA GLU A 130 0.19 -19.52 -9.61
C GLU A 130 1.14 -19.49 -8.41
N PHE A 131 0.56 -19.54 -7.21
CA PHE A 131 1.24 -19.85 -5.94
C PHE A 131 0.25 -20.48 -4.96
#